data_AF-A0A9E2ZLT3-F1
#
_entry.id   AF-A0A9E2ZLT3-F1
#
_cell.length_a   1.000
_cell.length_b   1.000
_cell.length_c   1.000
_cell.angle_alpha   90.00
_cell.angle_beta   90.00
_cell.angle_gamma   90.00
#
_symmetry.space_group_name_H-M   'P 1'
#
loop_
_entity.id
_entity.type
_entity.pdbx_description
1 polymer ?
#
loop_
_entity_poly.entity_id
_entity_poly.type
_entity_poly.pdbx_seq_one_letter_code
_entity_poly.pdbx_strand_id
1 'polypeptide(L)'
;AAAPRGAVHRPSEAAEPVAGRPDPRAPTLWPQREALKSALQYPALAGPVFDTLTVESFTHPGYAAVRAAIEAAGGTSAGITGAEWIDAVRHQTTSPLTVGLISELGVEAVAVDDERMPRYIAGIMARLQEVWMGRQIAEVKSKLQRMSPIEQGDEYHSLFGDLVAMEAYRRSLLEQASGDGNDLTA
;
A
#
# COMPACT_ATOMS: atom_id res chain seq x y z
N ALA A 1 14.08 59.38 5.61
CA ALA A 1 14.45 57.95 5.65
C ALA A 1 13.47 57.21 6.54
N ALA A 2 12.67 56.30 5.99
CA ALA A 2 11.77 55.43 6.74
C ALA A 2 11.74 54.07 6.03
N ALA A 3 12.14 53.02 6.75
CA ALA A 3 12.25 51.64 6.26
C ALA A 3 10.91 50.89 6.37
N PRO A 4 10.62 49.92 5.47
CA PRO A 4 9.41 49.12 5.56
C PRO A 4 9.56 47.96 6.55
N ARG A 5 8.48 47.66 7.27
CA ARG A 5 8.35 46.56 8.23
C ARG A 5 8.28 45.22 7.50
N GLY A 6 9.19 44.30 7.84
CA GLY A 6 9.18 42.93 7.34
C GLY A 6 7.96 42.14 7.85
N ALA A 7 7.22 41.55 6.94
CA ALA A 7 6.19 40.57 7.24
C ALA A 7 6.86 39.26 7.66
N VAL A 8 6.53 38.78 8.86
CA VAL A 8 6.99 37.50 9.38
C VAL A 8 6.26 36.39 8.63
N HIS A 9 6.98 35.63 7.82
CA HIS A 9 6.45 34.45 7.14
C HIS A 9 6.32 33.33 8.18
N ARG A 10 5.08 33.03 8.61
CA ARG A 10 4.79 31.81 9.38
C ARG A 10 4.96 30.62 8.43
N PRO A 11 5.62 29.52 8.82
CA PRO A 11 5.65 28.31 8.02
C PRO A 11 4.22 27.85 7.74
N SER A 12 3.91 27.64 6.46
CA SER A 12 2.65 27.06 6.02
C SER A 12 2.55 25.67 6.62
N GLU A 13 1.68 25.53 7.62
CA GLU A 13 1.15 24.24 8.08
C GLU A 13 0.61 23.54 6.83
N ALA A 14 1.27 22.45 6.44
CA ALA A 14 0.84 21.65 5.31
C ALA A 14 -0.60 21.23 5.59
N ALA A 15 -1.53 21.76 4.81
CA ALA A 15 -2.93 21.40 4.93
C ALA A 15 -3.05 19.90 4.70
N GLU A 16 -3.24 19.15 5.79
CA GLU A 16 -3.68 17.76 5.71
C GLU A 16 -4.92 17.75 4.83
N PRO A 17 -4.96 16.97 3.74
CA PRO A 17 -6.22 16.75 3.05
C PRO A 17 -7.18 16.20 4.11
N VAL A 18 -8.33 16.85 4.28
CA VAL A 18 -9.45 16.34 5.08
C VAL A 18 -10.00 15.12 4.34
N ALA A 19 -9.24 14.05 4.32
CA ALA A 19 -9.67 12.78 3.81
C ALA A 19 -10.66 12.23 4.84
N GLY A 20 -11.94 12.16 4.47
CA GLY A 20 -12.95 11.47 5.26
C GLY A 20 -12.56 10.01 5.51
N ARG A 21 -13.31 9.30 6.35
CA ARG A 21 -13.05 7.87 6.57
C ARG A 21 -13.21 7.09 5.25
N PRO A 22 -12.32 6.13 4.95
CA PRO A 22 -12.51 5.25 3.80
C PRO A 22 -13.85 4.52 3.91
N ASP A 23 -14.59 4.42 2.80
CA ASP A 23 -15.81 3.61 2.74
C ASP A 23 -15.43 2.11 2.78
N PRO A 24 -15.82 1.35 3.82
CA PRO A 24 -15.51 -0.07 3.92
C PRO A 24 -16.13 -0.92 2.81
N ARG A 25 -17.19 -0.44 2.14
CA ARG A 25 -17.89 -1.17 1.08
C ARG A 25 -17.38 -0.87 -0.32
N ALA A 26 -16.42 0.05 -0.47
CA ALA A 26 -15.87 0.39 -1.77
C ALA A 26 -15.01 -0.77 -2.34
N PRO A 27 -15.38 -1.40 -3.48
CA PRO A 27 -14.67 -2.58 -3.98
C PRO A 27 -13.20 -2.32 -4.34
N THR A 28 -12.88 -1.09 -4.77
CA THR A 28 -11.50 -0.68 -5.11
C THR A 28 -10.61 -0.52 -3.88
N LEU A 29 -11.21 -0.34 -2.70
CA LEU A 29 -10.52 -0.15 -1.42
C LEU A 29 -10.44 -1.43 -0.59
N TRP A 30 -11.20 -2.47 -0.97
CA TRP A 30 -11.24 -3.73 -0.25
C TRP A 30 -9.86 -4.41 -0.10
N PRO A 31 -9.03 -4.57 -1.16
CA PRO A 31 -7.70 -5.19 -1.00
C PRO A 31 -6.78 -4.40 -0.07
N GLN A 32 -6.89 -3.06 -0.10
CA GLN A 32 -6.11 -2.18 0.78
C GLN A 32 -6.50 -2.37 2.23
N ARG A 33 -7.81 -2.47 2.51
CA ARG A 33 -8.33 -2.72 3.85
C ARG A 33 -7.87 -4.07 4.38
N GLU A 34 -8.05 -5.14 3.59
CA GLU A 34 -7.68 -6.49 3.99
C GLU A 34 -6.17 -6.64 4.20
N ALA A 35 -5.34 -5.96 3.40
CA ALA A 35 -3.90 -5.96 3.63
C ALA A 35 -3.50 -5.28 4.95
N LEU A 36 -4.13 -4.15 5.29
CA LEU A 36 -3.89 -3.48 6.57
C LEU A 36 -4.36 -4.34 7.75
N LYS A 37 -5.54 -4.97 7.64
CA LYS A 37 -6.01 -5.95 8.64
C LYS A 37 -5.00 -7.08 8.79
N SER A 38 -4.49 -7.63 7.68
CA SER A 38 -3.48 -8.68 7.68
C SER A 38 -2.19 -8.25 8.38
N ALA A 39 -1.68 -7.05 8.11
CA ALA A 39 -0.47 -6.55 8.75
C ALA A 39 -0.65 -6.22 10.25
N LEU A 40 -1.85 -5.79 10.65
CA LEU A 40 -2.15 -5.45 12.05
C LEU A 40 -2.45 -6.71 12.89
N GLN A 41 -3.19 -7.67 12.34
CA GLN A 41 -3.65 -8.86 13.07
C GLN A 41 -2.71 -10.06 12.90
N TYR A 42 -2.09 -10.20 11.74
CA TYR A 42 -1.24 -11.34 11.37
C TYR A 42 0.11 -10.88 10.78
N PRO A 43 0.90 -10.03 11.48
CA PRO A 43 2.15 -9.47 10.93
C PRO A 43 3.13 -10.57 10.47
N ALA A 44 3.18 -11.71 11.14
CA ALA A 44 4.02 -12.85 10.73
C ALA A 44 3.60 -13.50 9.40
N LEU A 45 2.31 -13.45 9.03
CA LEU A 45 1.79 -13.97 7.76
C LEU A 45 1.86 -12.92 6.66
N ALA A 46 1.58 -11.65 6.98
CA ALA A 46 1.72 -10.55 6.05
C ALA A 46 3.19 -10.38 5.61
N GLY A 47 4.09 -10.43 6.60
CA GLY A 47 5.52 -10.60 6.43
C GLY A 47 6.19 -9.58 5.49
N PRO A 48 7.40 -9.90 4.99
CA PRO A 48 8.18 -9.00 4.14
C PRO A 48 7.44 -8.53 2.90
N VAL A 49 6.48 -9.31 2.38
CA VAL A 49 5.68 -8.94 1.21
C VAL A 49 4.89 -7.66 1.48
N PHE A 50 4.22 -7.56 2.63
CA PHE A 50 3.54 -6.32 3.02
C PHE A 50 4.51 -5.15 3.16
N ASP A 51 5.69 -5.38 3.75
CA ASP A 51 6.69 -4.34 3.94
C ASP A 51 7.21 -3.77 2.59
N THR A 52 7.20 -4.57 1.51
CA THR A 52 7.52 -4.07 0.15
C THR A 52 6.45 -3.15 -0.46
N LEU A 53 5.20 -3.20 0.04
CA LEU A 53 4.14 -2.33 -0.43
C LEU A 53 4.37 -0.93 0.11
N THR A 54 4.68 0.03 -0.76
CA THR A 54 4.90 1.42 -0.36
C THR A 54 3.59 2.14 -0.02
N VAL A 55 3.67 3.32 0.60
CA VAL A 55 2.50 4.14 0.94
C VAL A 55 1.65 4.46 -0.31
N GLU A 56 2.28 4.65 -1.46
CA GLU A 56 1.63 4.88 -2.77
C GLU A 56 0.83 3.68 -3.27
N SER A 57 0.99 2.50 -2.66
CA SER A 57 0.13 1.34 -2.90
C SER A 57 -1.30 1.55 -2.39
N PHE A 58 -1.48 2.48 -1.45
CA PHE A 58 -2.75 2.77 -0.79
C PHE A 58 -3.35 4.08 -1.34
N THR A 59 -4.40 3.96 -2.16
CA THR A 59 -4.98 5.09 -2.88
C THR A 59 -5.83 5.99 -1.99
N HIS A 60 -6.35 5.47 -0.86
CA HIS A 60 -7.11 6.27 0.09
C HIS A 60 -6.17 6.88 1.15
N PRO A 61 -6.18 8.20 1.40
CA PRO A 61 -5.23 8.84 2.32
C PRO A 61 -5.29 8.28 3.75
N GLY A 62 -6.47 7.90 4.22
CA GLY A 62 -6.62 7.22 5.52
C GLY A 62 -5.88 5.89 5.60
N TYR A 63 -5.91 5.07 4.56
CA TYR A 63 -5.17 3.79 4.52
C TYR A 63 -3.67 4.01 4.31
N ALA A 64 -3.29 5.00 3.50
CA ALA A 64 -1.92 5.43 3.36
C ALA A 64 -1.31 5.87 4.71
N ALA A 65 -2.08 6.62 5.52
CA ALA A 65 -1.66 7.03 6.86
C ALA A 65 -1.45 5.84 7.82
N VAL A 66 -2.32 4.82 7.76
CA VAL A 66 -2.14 3.58 8.54
C VAL A 66 -0.89 2.83 8.08
N ARG A 67 -0.69 2.70 6.75
CA ARG A 67 0.53 2.07 6.21
C ARG A 67 1.80 2.79 6.64
N ALA A 68 1.80 4.13 6.64
CA ALA A 68 2.93 4.93 7.12
C ALA A 68 3.20 4.71 8.62
N ALA A 69 2.15 4.64 9.44
CA ALA A 69 2.28 4.33 10.86
C ALA A 69 2.86 2.93 11.11
N ILE A 70 2.46 1.92 10.33
CA ILE A 70 3.01 0.56 10.41
C ILE A 70 4.52 0.54 10.11
N GLU A 71 4.95 1.23 9.05
CA GLU A 71 6.38 1.31 8.70
C GLU A 71 7.19 2.11 9.73
N ALA A 72 6.66 3.22 10.24
CA ALA A 72 7.30 3.96 11.31
C ALA A 72 7.45 3.14 12.60
N ALA A 73 6.57 2.16 12.84
CA ALA A 73 6.65 1.23 13.96
C ALA A 73 7.65 0.08 13.74
N GLY A 74 8.32 0.02 12.58
CA GLY A 74 9.30 -1.01 12.23
C GLY A 74 8.80 -2.06 11.24
N GLY A 75 7.58 -1.91 10.72
CA GLY A 75 6.98 -2.84 9.77
C GLY A 75 6.60 -4.18 10.40
N THR A 76 6.09 -5.10 9.57
CA THR A 76 5.69 -6.44 10.02
C THR A 76 6.89 -7.30 10.45
N SER A 77 8.09 -6.91 10.02
CA SER A 77 9.37 -7.53 10.39
C SER A 77 9.86 -7.18 11.80
N ALA A 78 9.18 -6.31 12.55
CA ALA A 78 9.60 -5.90 13.90
C ALA A 78 9.57 -7.02 14.95
N GLY A 79 8.88 -8.14 14.67
CA GLY A 79 8.80 -9.30 15.57
C GLY A 79 7.87 -9.12 16.78
N ILE A 80 7.12 -8.01 16.84
CA ILE A 80 6.11 -7.73 17.87
C ILE A 80 4.74 -8.11 17.31
N THR A 81 3.85 -8.65 18.15
CA THR A 81 2.50 -9.08 17.75
C THR A 81 1.44 -8.70 18.79
N GLY A 82 0.16 -8.89 18.46
CA GLY A 82 -0.95 -8.69 19.39
C GLY A 82 -1.13 -7.23 19.83
N ALA A 83 -1.59 -7.03 21.06
CA ALA A 83 -1.91 -5.70 21.58
C ALA A 83 -0.70 -4.74 21.60
N GLU A 84 0.49 -5.25 21.95
CA GLU A 84 1.72 -4.47 21.96
C GLU A 84 2.05 -3.92 20.57
N TRP A 85 1.85 -4.72 19.53
CA TRP A 85 2.02 -4.29 18.14
C TRP A 85 1.03 -3.19 17.75
N ILE A 86 -0.26 -3.37 18.05
CA ILE A 86 -1.29 -2.37 17.75
C ILE A 86 -0.97 -1.04 18.45
N ASP A 87 -0.55 -1.09 19.72
CA ASP A 87 -0.16 0.11 20.44
C ASP A 87 1.10 0.75 19.85
N ALA A 88 2.12 -0.02 19.50
CA ALA A 88 3.33 0.50 18.85
C ALA A 88 3.00 1.26 17.55
N VAL A 89 2.10 0.74 16.72
CA VAL A 89 1.63 1.40 15.49
C VAL A 89 0.85 2.68 15.81
N ARG A 90 -0.05 2.64 16.80
CA ARG A 90 -0.84 3.83 17.21
C ARG A 90 0.04 4.99 17.70
N HIS A 91 1.16 4.70 18.37
CA HIS A 91 2.09 5.72 18.84
C HIS A 91 2.82 6.46 17.71
N GLN A 92 2.76 5.97 16.47
CA GLN A 92 3.40 6.63 15.32
C GLN A 92 2.54 7.70 14.65
N THR A 93 1.35 7.98 15.18
CA THR A 93 0.45 8.99 14.61
C THR A 93 -0.22 9.83 15.68
N THR A 94 -0.33 11.13 15.42
CA THR A 94 -1.07 12.08 16.27
C THR A 94 -2.49 12.32 15.76
N SER A 95 -2.86 11.76 14.61
CA SER A 95 -4.18 11.96 14.00
C SER A 95 -5.23 11.06 14.66
N PRO A 96 -6.29 11.63 15.29
CA PRO A 96 -7.34 10.82 15.91
C PRO A 96 -8.07 9.92 14.91
N LEU A 97 -8.17 10.35 13.65
CA LEU A 97 -8.78 9.55 12.58
C LEU A 97 -7.96 8.31 12.27
N THR A 98 -6.63 8.45 12.13
CA THR A 98 -5.73 7.32 11.87
C THR A 98 -5.70 6.37 13.08
N VAL A 99 -5.65 6.90 14.31
CA VAL A 99 -5.73 6.10 15.54
C VAL A 99 -7.01 5.26 15.56
N GLY A 100 -8.16 5.87 15.26
CA GLY A 100 -9.44 5.16 15.21
C GLY A 100 -9.47 4.08 14.13
N LEU A 101 -8.85 4.33 12.97
CA LEU A 101 -8.76 3.38 11.88
C LEU A 101 -7.83 2.20 12.21
N ILE A 102 -6.69 2.43 12.85
CA ILE A 102 -5.81 1.36 13.35
C ILE A 102 -6.56 0.46 14.33
N SER A 103 -7.27 1.05 15.30
CA SER A 103 -8.04 0.30 16.28
C SER A 103 -9.17 -0.52 15.64
N GLU A 104 -9.86 0.04 14.65
CA GLU A 104 -10.91 -0.66 13.89
C GLU A 104 -10.33 -1.85 13.11
N LEU A 105 -9.30 -1.61 12.29
CA LEU A 105 -8.69 -2.63 11.44
C LEU A 105 -7.94 -3.70 12.24
N GLY A 106 -7.47 -3.38 13.44
CA GLY A 106 -6.80 -4.32 14.33
C GLY A 106 -7.73 -5.37 14.96
N VAL A 107 -9.05 -5.19 14.89
CA VAL A 107 -10.04 -6.12 15.49
C VAL A 107 -11.15 -6.55 14.54
N GLU A 108 -11.26 -5.92 13.38
CA GLU A 108 -12.25 -6.29 12.39
C GLU A 108 -12.01 -7.71 11.87
N ALA A 109 -13.02 -8.56 11.98
CA ALA A 109 -12.92 -9.96 11.57
C ALA A 109 -12.52 -10.10 10.09
N VAL A 110 -11.59 -11.01 9.83
CA VAL A 110 -11.32 -11.54 8.50
C VAL A 110 -12.22 -12.77 8.34
N ALA A 111 -13.15 -12.72 7.39
CA ALA A 111 -14.17 -13.77 7.21
C ALA A 111 -13.61 -14.99 6.46
N VAL A 112 -12.57 -15.60 7.01
CA VAL A 112 -11.85 -16.74 6.45
C VAL A 112 -11.43 -17.66 7.59
N ASP A 113 -11.56 -18.97 7.38
CA ASP A 113 -11.12 -19.98 8.35
C ASP A 113 -9.60 -19.90 8.58
N ASP A 114 -9.16 -20.19 9.80
CA ASP A 114 -7.74 -20.13 10.18
C ASP A 114 -6.85 -20.98 9.27
N GLU A 115 -7.31 -22.16 8.81
CA GLU A 115 -6.53 -23.00 7.90
C GLU A 115 -6.29 -22.35 6.53
N ARG A 116 -7.19 -21.46 6.10
CA ARG A 116 -7.10 -20.75 4.82
C ARG A 116 -6.43 -19.38 4.95
N MET A 117 -6.22 -18.89 6.18
CA MET A 117 -5.67 -17.57 6.47
C MET A 117 -4.34 -17.28 5.76
N PRO A 118 -3.31 -18.17 5.77
CA PRO A 118 -2.04 -17.87 5.11
C PRO A 118 -2.20 -17.67 3.60
N ARG A 119 -3.03 -18.49 2.95
CA ARG A 119 -3.30 -18.41 1.52
C ARG A 119 -4.09 -17.16 1.17
N TYR A 120 -5.12 -16.86 1.97
CA TYR A 120 -5.92 -15.65 1.82
C TYR A 120 -5.07 -14.38 1.87
N ILE A 121 -4.20 -14.25 2.89
CA ILE A 121 -3.30 -13.10 3.03
C ILE A 121 -2.38 -13.00 1.81
N ALA A 122 -1.80 -14.10 1.35
CA ALA A 122 -0.95 -14.11 0.16
C ALA A 122 -1.69 -13.60 -1.10
N GLY A 123 -2.94 -14.01 -1.32
CA GLY A 123 -3.77 -13.52 -2.43
C GLY A 123 -4.06 -12.02 -2.37
N ILE A 124 -4.37 -11.50 -1.18
CA ILE A 124 -4.57 -10.06 -0.95
C ILE A 124 -3.31 -9.27 -1.28
N MET A 125 -2.14 -9.74 -0.80
CA MET A 125 -0.87 -9.09 -1.08
C MET A 125 -0.55 -9.12 -2.58
N ALA A 126 -0.75 -10.27 -3.24
CA ALA A 126 -0.56 -10.41 -4.68
C ALA A 126 -1.46 -9.44 -5.46
N ARG A 127 -2.71 -9.24 -5.02
CA ARG A 127 -3.64 -8.28 -5.62
C ARG A 127 -3.17 -6.84 -5.50
N LEU A 128 -2.61 -6.43 -4.36
CA LEU A 128 -2.05 -5.08 -4.21
C LEU A 128 -0.77 -4.88 -5.02
N GLN A 129 0.13 -5.87 -5.01
CA GLN A 129 1.33 -5.85 -5.83
C GLN A 129 0.99 -5.76 -7.32
N GLU A 130 -0.04 -6.46 -7.78
CA GLU A 130 -0.52 -6.42 -9.17
C GLU A 130 -0.98 -5.03 -9.58
N VAL A 131 -1.77 -4.37 -8.73
CA VAL A 131 -2.27 -3.01 -8.97
C VAL A 131 -1.11 -2.00 -9.00
N TRP A 132 -0.17 -2.11 -8.07
CA TRP A 132 1.03 -1.27 -8.05
C TRP A 132 1.90 -1.50 -9.29
N MET A 133 2.17 -2.76 -9.63
CA MET A 133 2.93 -3.14 -10.83
C MET A 133 2.27 -2.62 -12.10
N GLY A 134 0.93 -2.62 -12.16
CA GLY A 134 0.20 -2.04 -13.28
C GLY A 134 0.41 -0.54 -13.49
N ARG A 135 0.57 0.24 -12.40
CA ARG A 135 0.93 1.67 -12.49
C ARG A 135 2.36 1.85 -13.00
N GLN A 136 3.31 1.09 -12.46
CA GLN A 136 4.71 1.13 -12.89
C GLN A 136 4.86 0.76 -14.38
N ILE A 137 4.14 -0.26 -14.84
CA ILE A 137 4.06 -0.63 -16.26
C ILE A 137 3.54 0.53 -17.11
N ALA A 138 2.49 1.23 -16.66
CA ALA A 138 1.93 2.36 -17.39
C ALA A 138 2.93 3.52 -17.51
N GLU A 139 3.69 3.80 -16.44
CA GLU A 139 4.75 4.81 -16.44
C GLU A 139 5.89 4.45 -17.41
N VAL A 140 6.37 3.21 -17.37
CA VAL A 140 7.42 2.71 -18.27
C VAL A 140 6.96 2.75 -19.73
N LYS A 141 5.73 2.29 -20.03
CA LYS A 141 5.14 2.40 -21.38
C LYS A 141 5.06 3.85 -21.85
N SER A 142 4.64 4.76 -20.97
CA SER A 142 4.57 6.19 -21.28
C SER A 142 5.95 6.78 -21.60
N LYS A 143 7.00 6.36 -20.87
CA LYS A 143 8.39 6.75 -21.17
C LYS A 143 8.84 6.21 -22.53
N LEU A 144 8.64 4.91 -22.79
CA LEU A 144 9.02 4.27 -24.07
C LEU A 144 8.34 4.93 -25.28
N GLN A 145 7.07 5.32 -25.16
CA GLN A 145 6.34 6.02 -26.24
C GLN A 145 6.94 7.37 -26.63
N ARG A 146 7.70 8.02 -25.75
CA ARG A 146 8.38 9.30 -26.01
C ARG A 146 9.84 9.14 -26.44
N MET A 147 10.39 7.93 -26.38
CA MET A 147 11.78 7.66 -26.76
C MET A 147 11.89 7.31 -28.23
N SER A 148 12.97 7.76 -28.88
CA SER A 148 13.29 7.36 -30.26
C SER A 148 14.04 6.02 -30.23
N PRO A 149 13.50 4.93 -30.81
CA PRO A 149 14.17 3.64 -30.83
C PRO A 149 15.42 3.62 -31.74
N ILE A 150 15.61 4.66 -32.56
CA ILE A 150 16.77 4.79 -33.47
C ILE A 150 17.87 5.62 -32.81
N GLU A 151 17.52 6.76 -32.21
CA GLU A 151 18.49 7.66 -31.58
C GLU A 151 18.91 7.19 -30.19
N GLN A 152 18.03 6.48 -29.47
CA GLN A 152 18.20 6.01 -28.10
C GLN A 152 18.07 4.48 -28.03
N GLY A 153 18.62 3.78 -29.02
CA GLY A 153 18.44 2.34 -29.21
C GLY A 153 18.74 1.50 -27.96
N ASP A 154 19.93 1.65 -27.36
CA ASP A 154 20.33 0.81 -26.21
C ASP A 154 19.44 1.04 -24.98
N GLU A 155 19.13 2.30 -24.65
CA GLU A 155 18.24 2.65 -23.53
C GLU A 155 16.81 2.14 -23.77
N TYR A 156 16.32 2.25 -25.01
CA TYR A 156 15.01 1.73 -25.40
C TYR A 156 14.94 0.21 -25.22
N HIS A 157 15.93 -0.55 -25.70
CA HIS A 157 15.94 -2.01 -25.59
C HIS A 157 16.05 -2.47 -24.13
N SER A 158 16.86 -1.81 -23.31
CA SER A 158 16.93 -2.08 -21.87
C SER A 158 15.57 -1.89 -21.20
N LEU A 159 14.95 -0.72 -21.39
CA LEU A 159 13.68 -0.38 -20.76
C LEU A 159 12.53 -1.25 -21.28
N PHE A 160 12.58 -1.67 -22.55
CA PHE A 160 11.64 -2.66 -23.09
C PHE A 160 11.82 -4.04 -22.46
N GLY A 161 13.06 -4.46 -22.20
CA GLY A 161 13.37 -5.68 -21.45
C GLY A 161 12.78 -5.66 -20.04
N ASP A 162 12.96 -4.55 -19.31
CA ASP A 162 12.38 -4.34 -18.00
C ASP A 162 10.84 -4.41 -18.05
N LEU A 163 10.23 -3.76 -19.06
CA LEU A 163 8.79 -3.81 -19.27
C LEU A 163 8.27 -5.25 -19.45
N VAL A 164 8.95 -6.08 -20.25
CA VAL A 164 8.58 -7.48 -20.45
C VAL A 164 8.64 -8.27 -19.15
N ALA A 165 9.70 -8.07 -18.35
CA ALA A 165 9.85 -8.71 -17.04
C ALA A 165 8.73 -8.29 -16.07
N MET A 166 8.40 -7.00 -16.03
CA MET A 166 7.31 -6.45 -15.21
C MET A 166 5.94 -7.03 -15.62
N GLU A 167 5.65 -7.14 -16.92
CA GLU A 167 4.40 -7.73 -17.43
C GLU A 167 4.30 -9.24 -17.09
N ALA A 168 5.42 -9.97 -17.20
CA ALA A 168 5.47 -11.38 -16.82
C ALA A 168 5.22 -11.56 -15.31
N TYR A 169 5.86 -10.73 -14.48
CA TYR A 169 5.65 -10.75 -13.04
C TYR A 169 4.21 -10.39 -12.66
N ARG A 170 3.62 -9.35 -13.28
CA ARG A 170 2.22 -8.98 -13.08
C ARG A 170 1.26 -10.13 -13.40
N ARG A 171 1.53 -10.90 -14.46
CA ARG A 171 0.74 -12.08 -14.80
C ARG A 171 0.82 -13.16 -13.71
N SER A 172 2.01 -13.43 -13.19
CA SER A 172 2.17 -14.37 -12.07
C SER A 172 1.42 -13.92 -10.82
N LEU A 173 1.39 -12.60 -10.53
CA LEU A 173 0.60 -12.05 -9.43
C LEU A 173 -0.91 -12.22 -9.64
N LEU A 174 -1.39 -12.07 -10.87
CA LEU A 174 -2.80 -12.34 -11.20
C LEU A 174 -3.15 -13.81 -10.97
N GLU A 175 -2.27 -14.74 -11.33
CA GLU A 175 -2.47 -16.18 -11.11
C GLU A 175 -2.52 -16.51 -9.60
N GLN A 176 -1.60 -15.93 -8.82
CA GLN A 176 -1.59 -16.06 -7.36
C GLN A 176 -2.86 -15.48 -6.72
N ALA A 177 -3.28 -14.28 -7.14
CA ALA A 177 -4.50 -13.65 -6.63
C ALA A 177 -5.79 -14.37 -7.08
N SER A 178 -5.78 -15.00 -8.26
CA SER A 178 -6.94 -15.72 -8.83
C SER A 178 -7.07 -17.15 -8.32
N GLY A 179 -5.98 -17.74 -7.83
CA GLY A 179 -5.99 -19.01 -7.11
C GLY A 179 -6.95 -19.03 -5.91
N ASP A 180 -7.47 -17.87 -5.51
CA ASP A 180 -8.41 -17.69 -4.41
C ASP A 180 -9.85 -17.37 -4.87
N GLY A 181 -10.05 -16.86 -6.10
CA GLY A 181 -11.36 -16.40 -6.58
C GLY A 181 -12.34 -17.50 -6.98
N ASN A 182 -11.87 -18.72 -7.28
CA ASN A 182 -12.71 -19.82 -7.75
C ASN A 182 -13.17 -20.77 -6.63
N ASP A 183 -12.64 -20.64 -5.41
CA ASP A 183 -12.96 -21.52 -4.26
C ASP A 183 -13.73 -20.82 -3.13
N LEU A 184 -14.00 -19.51 -3.25
CA LEU A 184 -14.72 -18.71 -2.23
C LEU A 184 -16.23 -18.56 -2.52
N THR A 185 -16.74 -19.17 -3.60
CA THR A 185 -18.17 -19.16 -3.96
C THR A 185 -18.79 -20.55 -4.08
N ALA A 186 -18.16 -21.58 -3.54
CA ALA A 186 -18.67 -22.96 -3.52
C ALA A 186 -19.06 -23.40 -2.11
#